data_AF-A0A950XED3-F1
#
_entry.id   AF-A0A950XED3-F1
#
_cell.length_a   1.000
_cell.length_b   1.000
_cell.length_c   1.000
_cell.angle_alpha   90.00
_cell.angle_beta   90.00
_cell.angle_gamma   90.00
#
_symmetry.space_group_name_H-M   'P 1'
#
loop_
_entity.id
_entity.type
_entity.pdbx_description
1 polymer ?
#
loop_
_entity_poly.entity_id
_entity_poly.type
_entity_poly.pdbx_seq_one_letter_code
_entity_poly.pdbx_strand_id
1 'polypeptide(L)'
;MAMSRAPFAHTSEAELARLFDFYHVDWQYEPRTFPIVWNQQGRPVEFFTPDFYLPEYDVYIEVTVAKPVRNSRKNRKLRLLRSHHPRVNVKLFTRRDVERVFSRLKRAS
;
A
#
# COMPACT_ATOMS: atom_id res chain seq x y z
N MET A 1 -12.30 15.32 0.06
CA MET A 1 -11.41 16.18 0.87
C MET A 1 -10.67 15.30 1.87
N ALA A 2 -9.37 15.06 1.67
CA ALA A 2 -8.58 14.24 2.59
C ALA A 2 -8.10 15.08 3.79
N MET A 3 -8.40 14.62 5.01
CA MET A 3 -8.00 15.25 6.27
C MET A 3 -6.49 15.11 6.52
N SER A 4 -5.88 16.20 7.01
CA SER A 4 -4.54 16.34 7.61
C SER A 4 -3.49 15.28 7.20
N ARG A 5 -2.82 15.48 6.06
CA ARG A 5 -1.67 14.67 5.65
C ARG A 5 -0.48 14.98 6.56
N ALA A 6 -0.11 14.03 7.41
CA ALA A 6 1.27 13.93 7.87
C ALA A 6 2.21 13.97 6.64
N PRO A 7 3.42 14.54 6.74
CA PRO A 7 4.37 14.49 5.64
C PRO A 7 4.66 13.02 5.29
N PHE A 8 4.76 12.73 3.99
CA PHE A 8 5.16 11.41 3.51
C PHE A 8 6.47 10.97 4.17
N ALA A 9 6.52 9.71 4.63
CA ALA A 9 7.72 9.16 5.26
C ALA A 9 8.88 9.03 4.25
N HIS A 10 8.56 8.78 2.97
CA HIS A 10 9.54 8.59 1.92
C HIS A 10 9.21 9.37 0.63
N THR A 11 10.24 9.79 -0.09
CA THR A 11 10.08 10.52 -1.38
C THR A 11 9.31 9.72 -2.42
N SER A 12 9.46 8.39 -2.42
CA SER A 12 8.73 7.49 -3.33
C SER A 12 7.22 7.49 -3.10
N GLU A 13 6.75 7.70 -1.85
CA GLU A 13 5.33 7.82 -1.54
C GLU A 13 4.76 9.12 -2.09
N ALA A 14 5.48 10.23 -1.90
CA ALA A 14 5.09 11.53 -2.46
C ALA A 14 4.99 11.49 -3.99
N GLU A 15 5.92 10.80 -4.65
CA GLU A 15 5.86 10.59 -6.10
C GLU A 15 4.65 9.75 -6.53
N LEU A 16 4.35 8.66 -5.81
CA LEU A 16 3.19 7.83 -6.10
C LEU A 16 1.87 8.57 -5.91
N ALA A 17 1.74 9.36 -4.84
CA ALA A 17 0.57 10.19 -4.61
C ALA A 17 0.33 11.18 -5.75
N ARG A 18 1.40 11.84 -6.24
CA ARG A 18 1.31 12.73 -7.42
C ARG A 18 0.89 11.98 -8.69
N LEU A 19 1.29 10.72 -8.86
CA LEU A 19 0.85 9.91 -9.99
C LEU A 19 -0.62 9.53 -9.88
N PHE A 20 -1.09 9.12 -8.69
CA PHE A 20 -2.52 8.87 -8.48
C PHE A 20 -3.35 10.14 -8.74
N ASP A 21 -2.91 11.30 -8.24
CA ASP A 21 -3.53 12.60 -8.51
C ASP A 21 -3.58 12.89 -10.01
N PHE A 22 -2.47 12.68 -10.73
CA PHE A 22 -2.39 12.86 -12.19
C PHE A 22 -3.34 11.93 -12.97
N TYR A 23 -3.52 10.71 -12.50
CA TYR A 23 -4.46 9.75 -13.09
C TYR A 23 -5.91 9.92 -12.61
N HIS A 24 -6.18 10.88 -11.71
CA HIS A 24 -7.49 11.10 -11.06
C HIS A 24 -7.98 9.88 -10.28
N VAL A 25 -7.06 9.16 -9.65
CA VAL A 25 -7.38 8.02 -8.79
C VAL A 25 -7.49 8.52 -7.36
N ASP A 26 -8.64 8.26 -6.71
CA ASP A 26 -8.81 8.55 -5.29
C ASP A 26 -7.89 7.66 -4.44
N TRP A 27 -7.22 8.26 -3.46
CA TRP A 27 -6.31 7.55 -2.57
C TRP A 27 -6.33 8.10 -1.14
N GLN A 28 -5.98 7.26 -0.18
CA GLN A 28 -5.80 7.60 1.24
C GLN A 28 -4.40 7.16 1.69
N TYR A 29 -3.69 7.98 2.47
CA TYR A 29 -2.33 7.69 2.97
C TYR A 29 -2.40 7.05 4.36
N GLU A 30 -1.67 5.95 4.56
CA GLU A 30 -1.63 5.14 5.79
C GLU A 30 -3.01 4.94 6.49
N PRO A 31 -4.06 4.55 5.75
CA PRO A 31 -5.44 4.66 6.23
C PRO A 31 -5.81 3.64 7.31
N ARG A 32 -5.03 2.54 7.42
CA ARG A 32 -5.33 1.46 8.35
C ARG A 32 -4.09 0.68 8.75
N THR A 33 -4.01 0.36 10.03
CA THR A 33 -2.98 -0.51 10.60
C THR A 33 -3.57 -1.87 10.94
N PHE A 34 -2.88 -2.95 10.55
CA PHE A 34 -3.29 -4.33 10.78
C PHE A 34 -2.30 -5.01 11.74
N PRO A 35 -2.76 -5.63 12.83
CA PRO A 35 -1.91 -6.49 13.65
C PRO A 35 -1.53 -7.75 12.87
N ILE A 36 -0.27 -8.17 12.90
CA ILE A 36 0.23 -9.33 12.13
C ILE A 36 1.03 -10.35 12.96
N VAL A 37 1.39 -10.00 14.19
CA VAL A 37 2.01 -10.90 15.17
C VAL A 37 1.45 -10.59 16.55
N TRP A 38 1.22 -11.62 17.37
CA TRP A 38 0.73 -11.52 18.73
C TRP A 38 1.65 -12.28 19.68
N ASN A 39 1.75 -11.81 20.93
CA ASN A 39 2.45 -12.54 21.99
C ASN A 39 1.57 -13.65 22.60
N GLN A 40 2.11 -14.40 23.56
CA GLN A 40 1.40 -15.49 24.25
C GLN A 40 0.13 -15.04 25.00
N GLN A 41 0.02 -13.75 25.32
CA GLN A 41 -1.16 -13.16 25.98
C GLN A 41 -2.19 -12.65 24.96
N GLY A 42 -2.01 -12.91 23.67
CA GLY A 42 -2.90 -12.43 22.61
C GLY A 42 -2.80 -10.92 22.35
N ARG A 43 -1.75 -10.24 22.82
CA ARG A 43 -1.53 -8.81 22.54
C ARG A 43 -0.75 -8.65 21.22
N PRO A 44 -1.19 -7.78 20.30
CA PRO A 44 -0.42 -7.49 19.10
C PRO A 44 0.97 -6.92 19.43
N VAL A 45 2.01 -7.44 18.78
CA VAL A 45 3.41 -7.00 18.96
C VAL A 45 4.08 -6.57 17.66
N GLU A 46 3.52 -6.95 16.51
CA GLU A 46 3.91 -6.38 15.22
C GLU A 46 2.68 -5.99 14.41
N PHE A 47 2.83 -4.90 13.65
CA PHE A 47 1.80 -4.34 12.81
C PHE A 47 2.30 -4.13 11.37
N PHE A 48 1.33 -4.05 10.47
CA PHE A 48 1.49 -3.69 9.07
C PHE A 48 0.53 -2.55 8.72
N THR A 49 1.08 -1.44 8.24
CA THR A 49 0.32 -0.27 7.79
C THR A 49 0.67 -0.10 6.32
N PRO A 50 -0.26 -0.35 5.39
CA PRO A 50 0.00 -0.12 3.97
C PRO A 50 0.15 1.38 3.70
N ASP A 51 1.04 1.73 2.78
CA ASP A 51 1.32 3.13 2.44
C ASP A 51 0.08 3.85 1.88
N PHE A 52 -0.73 3.17 1.05
CA PHE A 52 -1.95 3.74 0.46
C PHE A 52 -3.14 2.79 0.44
N TYR A 53 -4.35 3.33 0.32
CA TYR A 53 -5.57 2.63 -0.09
C TYR A 53 -6.22 3.37 -1.25
N LEU A 54 -6.68 2.64 -2.26
CA LEU A 54 -7.43 3.17 -3.39
C LEU A 54 -8.89 2.71 -3.24
N PRO A 55 -9.81 3.57 -2.74
CA PRO A 55 -11.18 3.15 -2.41
C PRO A 55 -11.97 2.62 -3.61
N GLU A 56 -11.77 3.20 -4.80
CA GLU A 56 -12.46 2.79 -6.03
C GLU A 56 -12.19 1.32 -6.41
N TYR A 57 -10.99 0.81 -6.08
CA TYR A 57 -10.55 -0.53 -6.45
C TYR A 57 -10.50 -1.50 -5.28
N ASP A 58 -10.90 -1.07 -4.08
CA ASP A 58 -10.77 -1.80 -2.82
C ASP A 58 -9.40 -2.50 -2.69
N VAL A 59 -8.32 -1.70 -2.81
CA VAL A 59 -6.95 -2.22 -2.78
C VAL A 59 -6.02 -1.34 -1.96
N TYR A 60 -5.25 -1.99 -1.08
CA TYR A 60 -4.13 -1.40 -0.38
C TYR A 60 -2.85 -1.53 -1.22
N ILE A 61 -2.08 -0.46 -1.26
CA ILE A 61 -0.81 -0.39 -1.99
C ILE A 61 0.33 -0.19 -1.01
N GLU A 62 1.34 -1.03 -1.16
CA GLU A 62 2.62 -0.91 -0.48
C GLU A 62 3.69 -0.52 -1.52
N VAL A 63 4.33 0.62 -1.32
CA VAL A 63 5.38 1.16 -2.19
C VAL A 63 6.62 0.28 -2.09
N THR A 64 7.19 -0.07 -3.23
CA THR A 64 8.49 -0.73 -3.32
C THR A 64 9.35 -0.08 -4.38
N VAL A 65 10.63 0.10 -4.07
CA VAL A 65 11.66 0.58 -5.02
C VAL A 65 12.42 -0.57 -5.68
N ALA A 66 12.21 -1.82 -5.25
CA ALA A 66 12.93 -2.99 -5.74
C ALA A 66 11.99 -4.10 -6.23
N LYS A 67 12.51 -5.00 -7.09
CA LYS A 67 11.84 -6.26 -7.42
C LYS A 67 11.66 -7.08 -6.13
N PRO A 68 10.55 -7.84 -5.98
CA PRO A 68 10.12 -8.49 -4.73
C PRO A 68 11.15 -9.39 -4.02
N VAL A 69 12.26 -9.75 -4.66
CA VAL A 69 13.26 -10.68 -4.13
C VAL A 69 14.14 -10.06 -3.03
N ARG A 70 14.24 -8.72 -2.92
CA ARG A 70 15.28 -8.07 -2.08
C ARG A 70 14.87 -7.61 -0.69
N ASN A 71 13.67 -7.89 -0.20
CA ASN A 71 13.29 -7.48 1.17
C ASN A 71 12.56 -8.59 1.94
N SER A 72 13.34 -9.46 2.58
CA SER A 72 12.86 -10.60 3.38
C SER A 72 11.90 -10.18 4.49
N ARG A 73 12.10 -9.00 5.10
CA ARG A 73 11.22 -8.45 6.14
C ARG A 73 9.87 -8.00 5.57
N LYS A 74 9.85 -7.22 4.48
CA LYS A 74 8.58 -6.85 3.81
C LYS A 74 7.80 -8.10 3.37
N ASN A 75 8.48 -9.06 2.77
CA ASN A 75 7.86 -10.32 2.35
C ASN A 75 7.31 -11.13 3.53
N ARG A 76 8.02 -11.18 4.67
CA ARG A 76 7.50 -11.81 5.90
C ARG A 76 6.22 -11.10 6.36
N LYS A 77 6.21 -9.78 6.46
CA LYS A 77 5.04 -9.02 6.90
C LYS A 77 3.84 -9.22 5.97
N LEU A 78 4.04 -9.20 4.66
CA LEU A 78 2.97 -9.44 3.68
C LEU A 78 2.42 -10.86 3.75
N ARG A 79 3.27 -11.88 3.96
CA ARG A 79 2.80 -13.26 4.20
C ARG A 79 1.94 -13.34 5.45
N LEU A 80 2.40 -12.74 6.56
CA LEU A 80 1.64 -12.71 7.81
C LEU A 80 0.31 -11.96 7.65
N LEU A 81 0.30 -10.82 6.95
CA LEU A 81 -0.92 -10.09 6.66
C LEU A 81 -1.91 -10.97 5.89
N ARG A 82 -1.46 -11.66 4.83
CA ARG A 82 -2.31 -12.55 4.04
C ARG A 82 -2.85 -13.73 4.85
N SER A 83 -2.05 -14.26 5.77
CA SER A 83 -2.49 -15.35 6.65
C SER A 83 -3.55 -14.90 7.66
N HIS A 84 -3.36 -13.74 8.30
CA HIS A 84 -4.26 -13.26 9.36
C HIS A 84 -5.45 -12.43 8.84
N HIS A 85 -5.30 -11.80 7.68
CA HIS A 85 -6.27 -10.91 7.07
C HIS A 85 -6.49 -11.29 5.59
N PRO A 86 -7.05 -12.48 5.29
CA PRO A 86 -7.15 -12.99 3.92
C PRO A 86 -8.05 -12.15 3.00
N ARG A 87 -8.94 -11.34 3.57
CA ARG A 87 -9.81 -10.42 2.82
C ARG A 87 -9.15 -9.08 2.50
N VAL A 88 -7.97 -8.79 3.05
CA VAL A 88 -7.25 -7.53 2.78
C VAL A 88 -6.50 -7.68 1.45
N ASN A 89 -6.99 -6.97 0.44
CA ASN A 89 -6.37 -6.92 -0.87
C ASN A 89 -5.16 -5.98 -0.85
N VAL A 90 -3.95 -6.53 -0.72
CA VAL A 90 -2.70 -5.75 -0.75
C VAL A 90 -1.84 -6.09 -1.97
N LYS A 91 -1.33 -5.05 -2.63
CA LYS A 91 -0.40 -5.17 -3.77
C LYS A 91 0.87 -4.35 -3.53
N LEU A 92 1.99 -4.87 -4.03
CA LEU A 92 3.25 -4.14 -4.08
C LEU A 92 3.31 -3.35 -5.39
N PHE A 93 3.57 -2.05 -5.31
CA PHE A 93 3.71 -1.22 -6.50
C PHE A 93 5.04 -0.48 -6.50
N THR A 94 5.71 -0.54 -7.65
CA THR A 94 6.71 0.46 -8.03
C THR A 94 6.03 1.61 -8.76
N ARG A 95 6.74 2.73 -8.93
CA ARG A 95 6.32 3.84 -9.80
C ARG A 95 5.90 3.35 -11.20
N ARG A 96 6.69 2.44 -11.79
CA ARG A 96 6.43 1.89 -13.13
C ARG A 96 5.16 1.04 -13.20
N ASP A 97 4.80 0.38 -12.09
CA ASP A 97 3.57 -0.40 -12.03
C ASP A 97 2.34 0.51 -12.05
N VAL A 98 2.37 1.63 -11.31
CA VAL A 98 1.33 2.66 -11.36
C VAL A 98 1.19 3.19 -12.80
N GLU A 99 2.29 3.64 -13.40
CA GLU A 99 2.27 4.17 -14.77
C GLU A 99 1.71 3.13 -15.76
N ARG A 100 2.09 1.86 -15.65
CA ARG A 100 1.59 0.80 -16.54
C ARG A 100 0.11 0.52 -16.37
N VAL A 101 -0.38 0.45 -15.12
CA VAL A 101 -1.77 0.11 -14.81
C VAL A 101 -2.69 1.26 -15.23
N PHE A 102 -2.40 2.48 -14.80
CA PHE A 102 -3.33 3.60 -14.96
C PHE A 102 -3.24 4.31 -16.31
N SER A 103 -2.10 4.24 -17.01
CA SER A 103 -2.02 4.75 -18.40
C SER A 103 -2.89 3.98 -19.38
N ARG A 104 -3.16 2.70 -19.10
CA ARG A 104 -4.05 1.87 -19.93
C ARG A 104 -5.52 2.19 -19.66
N LEU A 105 -5.88 2.43 -18.39
CA LEU A 105 -7.25 2.78 -18.01
C LEU A 105 -7.71 4.09 -18.64
N LYS A 106 -6.83 5.12 -18.70
CA LYS A 106 -7.11 6.38 -19.41
C LYS A 106 -7.26 6.26 -20.93
N ARG A 107 -6.86 5.14 -21.56
CA ARG A 107 -7.04 4.93 -23.01
C ARG A 107 -8.32 4.17 -23.35
N ALA A 108 -8.97 3.58 -22.36
CA ALA A 108 -10.18 2.78 -22.50
C ALA A 108 -11.47 3.55 -22.13
N SER A 109 -11.33 4.86 -21.86
CA SER A 109 -12.40 5.83 -21.57
C SER A 109 -12.34 6.96 -22.58
#